data_AF-A0A9W9TDK4-F1
#
_entry.id   AF-A0A9W9TDK4-F1
#
_cell.length_a   1.000
_cell.length_b   1.000
_cell.length_c   1.000
_cell.angle_alpha   90.00
_cell.angle_beta   90.00
_cell.angle_gamma   90.00
#
_symmetry.space_group_name_H-M   'P 1'
#
loop_
_entity.id
_entity.type
_entity.pdbx_description
1 polymer ?
#
loop_
_entity_poly.entity_id
_entity_poly.type
_entity_poly.pdbx_seq_one_letter_code
_entity_poly.pdbx_strand_id
1 'polypeptide(L)'
;MSGSTPNQYVMAPDRHAEVNDRTLRFSEDGTFQISVFEDLHFAEDASKDVKSKGVMNYILEKEPSELVVINGDLVSGEFTKASNSSEYVHEVVSPLVDKGKLWASTYGNHDSNTNLSPRLDVYDQEKKYPNSLTQRKVFAPKAGITNYYLPVYSHKAPESSTPALILWFFDSRGGSYATNRDKGVSPGPRGDWIDKSVVDWFTEAKKHLSAEYSHTIPSLAFFHIPAHAMLKYQQDGFDSRRTPGINGEKVVSQGSMDTAYSGQDRRFMESLLNTTGLMATFSGHDHKNDWCFKWDGHTVDQDLKGNGINMCYGRHTGYGGYGDATRGARQILLDQETMKDEVKTWIRLEDGTISAPVTLNATYGQDKYAKVNHKRSFESSGAPGFHDHSALLMMICFWLPILSMYLRR
;
A
#
# COMPACT_ATOMS: atom_id res chain seq x y z
N MET A 1 -46.13 25.43 -14.29
CA MET A 1 -45.86 24.39 -13.27
C MET A 1 -45.06 23.29 -13.94
N SER A 2 -43.74 23.39 -13.89
CA SER A 2 -42.80 22.41 -14.45
C SER A 2 -42.23 21.58 -13.30
N GLY A 3 -42.67 20.33 -13.19
CA GLY A 3 -42.13 19.36 -12.24
C GLY A 3 -41.24 18.38 -13.00
N SER A 4 -39.93 18.49 -12.79
CA SER A 4 -38.86 17.68 -13.34
C SER A 4 -38.88 16.24 -12.82
N THR A 5 -38.71 15.30 -13.73
CA THR A 5 -38.48 13.86 -13.50
C THR A 5 -37.13 13.59 -12.82
N PRO A 6 -36.99 12.55 -11.98
CA PRO A 6 -35.72 12.17 -11.39
C PRO A 6 -34.78 11.52 -12.43
N ASN A 7 -33.51 11.92 -12.40
CA ASN A 7 -32.43 11.35 -13.21
C ASN A 7 -32.36 9.82 -13.06
N GLN A 8 -32.59 9.10 -14.16
CA GLN A 8 -32.09 7.73 -14.32
C GLN A 8 -30.57 7.79 -14.47
N TYR A 9 -29.86 7.17 -13.53
CA TYR A 9 -28.45 6.86 -13.71
C TYR A 9 -28.34 5.92 -14.91
N VAL A 10 -27.72 6.43 -15.98
CA VAL A 10 -27.36 5.66 -17.16
C VAL A 10 -26.34 4.61 -16.72
N MET A 11 -26.72 3.33 -16.80
CA MET A 11 -25.80 2.21 -16.70
C MET A 11 -24.67 2.46 -17.71
N ALA A 12 -23.43 2.53 -17.23
CA ALA A 12 -22.27 2.71 -18.09
C ALA A 12 -22.25 1.61 -19.17
N PRO A 13 -21.99 1.93 -20.45
CA PRO A 13 -21.98 0.93 -21.51
C PRO A 13 -20.82 -0.05 -21.28
N ASP A 14 -21.13 -1.35 -21.45
CA ASP A 14 -20.18 -2.46 -21.58
C ASP A 14 -19.02 -2.08 -22.52
N ARG A 15 -17.96 -1.53 -21.95
CA ARG A 15 -16.65 -1.35 -22.61
C ARG A 15 -15.58 -1.95 -21.72
N HIS A 16 -15.79 -3.20 -21.33
CA HIS A 16 -14.69 -4.03 -20.88
C HIS A 16 -13.84 -4.33 -22.11
N ALA A 17 -12.69 -3.66 -22.25
CA ALA A 17 -11.65 -4.15 -23.14
C ALA A 17 -11.35 -5.58 -22.71
N GLU A 18 -11.59 -6.57 -23.58
CA GLU A 18 -11.25 -7.96 -23.31
C GLU A 18 -9.73 -8.06 -23.15
N VAL A 19 -9.25 -8.13 -21.91
CA VAL A 19 -7.88 -8.52 -21.61
C VAL A 19 -7.80 -10.03 -21.81
N ASN A 20 -7.45 -10.41 -23.03
CA ASN A 20 -7.35 -11.82 -23.44
C ASN A 20 -6.16 -12.56 -22.78
N ASP A 21 -5.18 -11.83 -22.26
CA ASP A 21 -4.02 -12.40 -21.57
C ASP A 21 -3.82 -11.72 -20.21
N ARG A 22 -4.01 -12.50 -19.15
CA ARG A 22 -3.88 -12.06 -17.74
C ARG A 22 -2.55 -12.51 -17.12
N THR A 23 -1.71 -13.22 -17.88
CA THR A 23 -0.44 -13.71 -17.39
C THR A 23 0.58 -12.57 -17.37
N LEU A 24 1.25 -12.38 -16.23
CA LEU A 24 2.33 -11.41 -16.12
C LEU A 24 3.58 -11.96 -16.77
N ARG A 25 4.18 -11.19 -17.68
CA ARG A 25 5.43 -11.54 -18.34
C ARG A 25 6.37 -10.36 -18.43
N PHE A 26 7.66 -10.66 -18.41
CA PHE A 26 8.67 -9.71 -18.87
C PHE A 26 8.37 -9.29 -20.31
N SER A 27 8.64 -8.02 -20.60
CA SER A 27 8.58 -7.42 -21.93
C SER A 27 9.58 -8.08 -22.89
N GLU A 28 9.50 -7.75 -24.17
CA GLU A 28 10.42 -8.28 -25.19
C GLU A 28 11.87 -7.87 -24.94
N ASP A 29 12.12 -6.71 -24.33
CA ASP A 29 13.45 -6.25 -23.95
C ASP A 29 13.95 -6.82 -22.60
N GLY A 30 13.20 -7.76 -22.00
CA GLY A 30 13.61 -8.45 -20.79
C GLY A 30 13.37 -7.64 -19.51
N THR A 31 12.56 -6.57 -19.57
CA THR A 31 12.22 -5.75 -18.40
C THR A 31 10.83 -6.06 -17.85
N PHE A 32 10.60 -5.70 -16.59
CA PHE A 32 9.28 -5.76 -15.96
C PHE A 32 9.14 -4.56 -15.02
N GLN A 33 8.21 -3.67 -15.33
CA GLN A 33 7.95 -2.45 -14.59
C GLN A 33 6.65 -2.56 -13.79
N ILE A 34 6.72 -2.14 -12.53
CA ILE A 34 5.58 -2.06 -11.61
C ILE A 34 5.38 -0.62 -11.17
N SER A 35 4.16 -0.10 -11.32
CA SER A 35 3.74 1.17 -10.69
C SER A 35 3.00 0.87 -9.39
N VAL A 36 3.46 1.42 -8.27
CA VAL A 36 2.88 1.21 -6.94
C VAL A 36 2.15 2.47 -6.50
N PHE A 37 0.82 2.41 -6.46
CA PHE A 37 -0.05 3.41 -5.86
C PHE A 37 -0.43 3.00 -4.45
N GLU A 38 -0.48 3.94 -3.52
CA GLU A 38 -0.84 3.67 -2.12
C GLU A 38 -1.38 4.94 -1.47
N ASP A 39 -2.12 4.74 -0.37
CA ASP A 39 -2.71 5.82 0.41
C ASP A 39 -3.55 6.74 -0.50
N LEU A 40 -4.49 6.15 -1.24
CA LEU A 40 -5.38 6.88 -2.16
C LEU A 40 -6.49 7.60 -1.40
N HIS A 41 -6.99 7.00 -0.32
CA HIS A 41 -7.97 7.57 0.62
C HIS A 41 -9.21 8.14 -0.08
N PHE A 42 -9.80 7.35 -0.99
CA PHE A 42 -11.07 7.76 -1.60
C PHE A 42 -12.19 7.82 -0.56
N ALA A 43 -13.26 8.56 -0.87
CA ALA A 43 -14.43 8.81 -0.02
C ALA A 43 -14.32 9.95 1.00
N GLU A 44 -13.13 10.49 1.26
CA GLU A 44 -13.00 11.62 2.18
C GLU A 44 -13.61 12.91 1.63
N ASP A 45 -13.40 13.17 0.33
CA ASP A 45 -13.91 14.34 -0.37
C ASP A 45 -13.89 14.10 -1.88
N ALA A 46 -15.02 14.34 -2.55
CA ALA A 46 -15.15 14.06 -3.99
C ALA A 46 -14.17 14.88 -4.85
N SER A 47 -13.80 16.11 -4.44
CA SER A 47 -12.82 16.91 -5.18
C SER A 47 -11.40 16.36 -5.03
N LYS A 48 -11.07 15.80 -3.87
CA LYS A 48 -9.82 15.07 -3.64
C LYS A 48 -9.77 13.80 -4.47
N ASP A 49 -10.85 13.02 -4.53
CA ASP A 49 -10.94 11.80 -5.34
C ASP A 49 -10.68 12.08 -6.84
N VAL A 50 -11.23 13.19 -7.36
CA VAL A 50 -10.97 13.64 -8.74
C VAL A 50 -9.48 13.97 -8.95
N LYS A 51 -8.84 14.65 -8.00
CA LYS A 51 -7.40 14.95 -8.08
C LYS A 51 -6.55 13.67 -7.99
N SER A 52 -6.89 12.74 -7.09
CA SER A 52 -6.24 11.42 -6.99
C SER A 52 -6.28 10.67 -8.33
N LYS A 53 -7.45 10.62 -8.99
CA LYS A 53 -7.56 10.05 -10.35
C LYS A 53 -6.70 10.78 -11.36
N GLY A 54 -6.56 12.11 -11.25
CA GLY A 54 -5.65 12.91 -12.06
C GLY A 54 -4.19 12.45 -11.92
N VAL A 55 -3.72 12.25 -10.69
CA VAL A 55 -2.37 11.73 -10.39
C VAL A 55 -2.18 10.34 -11.00
N MET A 56 -3.13 9.43 -10.77
CA MET A 56 -3.06 8.06 -11.31
C MET A 56 -3.01 8.08 -12.84
N ASN A 57 -3.90 8.82 -13.50
CA ASN A 57 -3.91 8.94 -14.96
C ASN A 57 -2.59 9.47 -15.51
N TYR A 58 -2.05 10.53 -14.90
CA TYR A 58 -0.78 11.11 -15.30
C TYR A 58 0.36 10.09 -15.20
N ILE A 59 0.45 9.37 -14.09
CA ILE A 59 1.52 8.40 -13.86
C ILE A 59 1.41 7.24 -14.84
N LEU A 60 0.21 6.70 -15.05
CA LEU A 60 -0.04 5.61 -16.00
C LEU A 60 0.29 6.00 -17.46
N GLU A 61 0.26 7.28 -17.79
CA GLU A 61 0.67 7.80 -19.11
C GLU A 61 2.18 7.97 -19.24
N LYS A 62 2.89 8.22 -18.13
CA LYS A 62 4.35 8.42 -18.13
C LYS A 62 5.13 7.16 -17.85
N GLU A 63 4.52 6.17 -17.22
CA GLU A 63 5.16 4.95 -16.74
C GLU A 63 4.44 3.75 -17.36
N PRO A 64 4.98 3.16 -18.45
CA PRO A 64 4.32 2.08 -19.18
C PRO A 64 4.46 0.73 -18.47
N SER A 65 4.00 0.65 -17.22
CA SER A 65 4.11 -0.56 -16.40
C SER A 65 3.30 -1.75 -16.90
N GLU A 66 3.88 -2.96 -16.79
CA GLU A 66 3.23 -4.25 -17.02
C GLU A 66 2.24 -4.61 -15.90
N LEU A 67 2.48 -4.11 -14.68
CA LEU A 67 1.59 -4.32 -13.55
C LEU A 67 1.43 -3.03 -12.74
N VAL A 68 0.20 -2.77 -12.31
CA VAL A 68 -0.09 -1.79 -11.26
C VAL A 68 -0.31 -2.52 -9.93
N VAL A 69 0.34 -2.04 -8.87
CA VAL A 69 0.06 -2.49 -7.50
C VAL A 69 -0.67 -1.38 -6.76
N ILE A 70 -1.79 -1.70 -6.12
CA ILE A 70 -2.43 -0.82 -5.14
C ILE A 70 -2.11 -1.34 -3.73
N ASN A 71 -1.24 -0.65 -3.00
CA ASN A 71 -0.61 -1.15 -1.77
C ASN A 71 -1.27 -0.59 -0.51
N GLY A 72 -2.58 -0.77 -0.40
CA GLY A 72 -3.39 -0.41 0.77
C GLY A 72 -3.88 1.03 0.80
N ASP A 73 -4.87 1.25 1.68
CA ASP A 73 -5.62 2.48 1.89
C ASP A 73 -6.21 3.04 0.59
N LEU A 74 -6.96 2.16 -0.08
CA LEU A 74 -7.73 2.47 -1.29
C LEU A 74 -8.86 3.44 -0.94
N VAL A 75 -9.63 3.10 0.10
CA VAL A 75 -10.82 3.82 0.53
C VAL A 75 -10.72 4.12 2.02
N SER A 76 -10.98 5.37 2.41
CA SER A 76 -11.10 5.75 3.82
C SER A 76 -12.44 5.28 4.40
N GLY A 77 -12.47 4.04 4.88
CA GLY A 77 -13.71 3.37 5.29
C GLY A 77 -14.54 4.11 6.34
N GLU A 78 -13.92 4.90 7.21
CA GLU A 78 -14.57 5.75 8.22
C GLU A 78 -15.43 6.88 7.61
N PHE A 79 -15.18 7.28 6.36
CA PHE A 79 -15.99 8.28 5.66
C PHE A 79 -17.10 7.67 4.80
N THR A 80 -17.20 6.34 4.76
CA THR A 80 -18.23 5.64 3.99
C THR A 80 -19.50 5.35 4.80
N LYS A 81 -20.61 5.14 4.08
CA LYS A 81 -21.82 4.52 4.62
C LYS A 81 -21.88 3.08 4.13
N ALA A 82 -22.55 2.20 4.89
CA ALA A 82 -22.62 0.80 4.46
C ALA A 82 -23.37 0.61 3.14
N SER A 83 -24.29 1.53 2.83
CA SER A 83 -25.06 1.52 1.58
C SER A 83 -24.26 1.85 0.33
N ASN A 84 -23.12 2.55 0.45
CA ASN A 84 -22.35 3.02 -0.71
C ASN A 84 -20.84 2.72 -0.65
N SER A 85 -20.34 2.07 0.41
CA SER A 85 -18.90 1.80 0.58
C SER A 85 -18.27 1.09 -0.62
N SER A 86 -19.01 0.18 -1.26
CA SER A 86 -18.56 -0.55 -2.45
C SER A 86 -18.43 0.30 -3.72
N GLU A 87 -19.10 1.45 -3.80
CA GLU A 87 -19.09 2.31 -4.99
C GLU A 87 -17.73 2.98 -5.19
N TYR A 88 -17.02 3.29 -4.09
CA TYR A 88 -15.71 3.93 -4.15
C TYR A 88 -14.62 3.05 -4.77
N VAL A 89 -14.77 1.73 -4.73
CA VAL A 89 -13.83 0.82 -5.41
C VAL A 89 -13.85 1.05 -6.92
N HIS A 90 -15.02 1.30 -7.51
CA HIS A 90 -15.11 1.64 -8.92
C HIS A 90 -14.33 2.91 -9.24
N GLU A 91 -14.48 3.94 -8.41
CA GLU A 91 -13.75 5.20 -8.57
C GLU A 91 -12.23 5.01 -8.48
N VAL A 92 -11.76 4.23 -7.48
CA VAL A 92 -10.35 3.89 -7.30
C VAL A 92 -9.76 3.20 -8.53
N VAL A 93 -10.44 2.17 -9.06
CA VAL A 93 -9.89 1.35 -10.16
C VAL A 93 -10.22 1.89 -11.55
N SER A 94 -11.10 2.90 -11.67
CA SER A 94 -11.50 3.47 -12.97
C SER A 94 -10.32 3.87 -13.87
N PRO A 95 -9.24 4.52 -13.38
CA PRO A 95 -8.09 4.84 -14.25
C PRO A 95 -7.38 3.60 -14.79
N LEU A 96 -7.41 2.49 -14.05
CA LEU A 96 -6.79 1.23 -14.43
C LEU A 96 -7.63 0.49 -15.46
N VAL A 97 -8.95 0.46 -15.23
CA VAL A 97 -9.93 -0.13 -16.14
C VAL A 97 -9.92 0.60 -17.48
N ASP A 98 -10.00 1.93 -17.47
CA ASP A 98 -10.04 2.77 -18.67
C ASP A 98 -8.78 2.62 -19.54
N LYS A 99 -7.63 2.39 -18.90
CA LYS A 99 -6.34 2.19 -19.59
C LYS A 99 -6.00 0.71 -19.82
N GLY A 100 -6.92 -0.22 -19.50
CA GLY A 100 -6.71 -1.65 -19.71
C GLY A 100 -5.56 -2.26 -18.89
N LYS A 101 -5.19 -1.66 -17.76
CA LYS A 101 -4.07 -2.09 -16.93
C LYS A 101 -4.44 -3.30 -16.08
N LEU A 102 -3.58 -4.30 -16.05
CA LEU A 102 -3.62 -5.35 -15.03
C LEU A 102 -3.21 -4.77 -13.68
N TRP A 103 -3.90 -5.16 -12.61
CA TRP A 103 -3.53 -4.72 -11.27
C TRP A 103 -3.67 -5.80 -10.21
N ALA A 104 -2.95 -5.60 -9.12
CA ALA A 104 -2.98 -6.43 -7.92
C ALA A 104 -3.02 -5.53 -6.69
N SER A 105 -3.85 -5.88 -5.71
CA SER A 105 -4.04 -5.06 -4.51
C SER A 105 -3.68 -5.82 -3.23
N THR A 106 -3.20 -5.09 -2.24
CA THR A 106 -3.29 -5.49 -0.83
C THR A 106 -3.95 -4.37 -0.03
N TYR A 107 -4.44 -4.67 1.18
CA TYR A 107 -5.27 -3.75 1.95
C TYR A 107 -4.56 -3.20 3.19
N GLY A 108 -4.91 -1.96 3.50
CA GLY A 108 -4.43 -1.21 4.65
C GLY A 108 -5.46 -1.10 5.76
N ASN A 109 -5.15 -0.25 6.74
CA ASN A 109 -5.98 -0.06 7.92
C ASN A 109 -7.25 0.74 7.64
N HIS A 110 -7.27 1.58 6.61
CA HIS A 110 -8.46 2.34 6.22
C HIS A 110 -9.45 1.53 5.37
N ASP A 111 -8.96 0.49 4.69
CA ASP A 111 -9.77 -0.45 3.90
C ASP A 111 -10.63 -1.39 4.77
N SER A 112 -10.71 -1.17 6.08
CA SER A 112 -11.62 -1.89 6.96
C SER A 112 -12.11 -1.00 8.08
N ASN A 113 -13.40 -0.69 8.05
CA ASN A 113 -14.03 0.12 9.07
C ASN A 113 -15.45 -0.38 9.39
N THR A 114 -16.13 0.26 10.34
CA THR A 114 -17.49 -0.09 10.78
C THR A 114 -18.47 -0.23 9.62
N ASN A 115 -18.37 0.65 8.61
CA ASN A 115 -19.26 0.68 7.45
C ASN A 115 -18.67 0.05 6.18
N LEU A 116 -17.38 -0.31 6.18
CA LEU A 116 -16.67 -0.83 5.03
C LEU A 116 -16.03 -2.18 5.35
N SER A 117 -16.54 -3.23 4.69
CA SER A 117 -15.99 -4.58 4.75
C SER A 117 -14.89 -4.75 3.70
N PRO A 118 -13.64 -5.04 4.10
CA PRO A 118 -12.56 -5.31 3.14
C PRO A 118 -12.89 -6.51 2.25
N ARG A 119 -13.74 -7.44 2.72
CA ARG A 119 -14.16 -8.59 1.92
C ARG A 119 -15.26 -8.23 0.93
N LEU A 120 -16.39 -7.73 1.43
CA LEU A 120 -17.61 -7.58 0.63
C LEU A 120 -17.58 -6.32 -0.24
N ASP A 121 -17.04 -5.25 0.32
CA ASP A 121 -17.12 -3.93 -0.30
C ASP A 121 -15.85 -3.60 -1.09
N VAL A 122 -14.71 -4.24 -0.79
CA VAL A 122 -13.45 -4.06 -1.52
C VAL A 122 -13.13 -5.25 -2.42
N TYR A 123 -12.74 -6.39 -1.83
CA TYR A 123 -12.29 -7.56 -2.61
C TYR A 123 -13.34 -8.08 -3.59
N ASP A 124 -14.57 -8.32 -3.15
CA ASP A 124 -15.61 -8.86 -4.02
C ASP A 124 -16.00 -7.87 -5.13
N GLN A 125 -15.72 -6.56 -4.98
CA GLN A 125 -15.89 -5.56 -6.05
C GLN A 125 -14.72 -5.56 -7.03
N GLU A 126 -13.47 -5.60 -6.56
CA GLU A 126 -12.31 -5.71 -7.44
C GLU A 126 -12.39 -6.96 -8.33
N LYS A 127 -12.89 -8.08 -7.79
CA LYS A 127 -13.07 -9.33 -8.55
C LYS A 127 -14.06 -9.24 -9.71
N LYS A 128 -14.89 -8.20 -9.78
CA LYS A 128 -15.82 -8.00 -10.91
C LYS A 128 -15.09 -7.55 -12.17
N TYR A 129 -13.87 -7.03 -12.05
CA TYR A 129 -13.09 -6.57 -13.19
C TYR A 129 -12.15 -7.66 -13.71
N PRO A 130 -12.13 -7.93 -15.02
CA PRO A 130 -11.26 -8.96 -15.59
C PRO A 130 -9.78 -8.67 -15.36
N ASN A 131 -9.39 -7.40 -15.30
CA ASN A 131 -8.01 -6.98 -15.15
C ASN A 131 -7.49 -7.11 -13.70
N SER A 132 -8.36 -7.34 -12.72
CA SER A 132 -7.95 -7.54 -11.33
C SER A 132 -7.33 -8.92 -11.14
N LEU A 133 -6.03 -8.93 -10.85
CA LEU A 133 -5.26 -10.11 -10.46
C LEU A 133 -5.28 -10.35 -8.94
N THR A 134 -5.95 -9.49 -8.16
CA THR A 134 -6.10 -9.64 -6.71
C THR A 134 -6.72 -10.99 -6.34
N GLN A 135 -6.11 -11.68 -5.36
CA GLN A 135 -6.51 -13.01 -4.90
C GLN A 135 -6.58 -13.10 -3.38
N ARG A 136 -7.20 -14.18 -2.89
CA ARG A 136 -7.23 -14.56 -1.49
C ARG A 136 -6.89 -16.04 -1.37
N LYS A 137 -5.74 -16.35 -0.77
CA LYS A 137 -5.29 -17.74 -0.54
C LYS A 137 -5.32 -18.14 0.94
N VAL A 138 -5.55 -17.21 1.87
CA VAL A 138 -5.65 -17.47 3.31
C VAL A 138 -7.04 -17.13 3.83
N PHE A 139 -7.65 -18.06 4.57
CA PHE A 139 -9.05 -17.97 5.00
C PHE A 139 -9.25 -17.93 6.53
N ALA A 140 -8.16 -17.93 7.30
CA ALA A 140 -8.25 -17.85 8.75
C ALA A 140 -8.92 -16.52 9.18
N PRO A 141 -9.74 -16.51 10.25
CA PRO A 141 -10.56 -15.34 10.61
C PRO A 141 -9.78 -14.04 10.84
N LYS A 142 -8.51 -14.15 11.25
CA LYS A 142 -7.62 -13.02 11.53
C LYS A 142 -6.57 -12.79 10.45
N ALA A 143 -6.62 -13.49 9.31
CA ALA A 143 -5.59 -13.37 8.28
C ALA A 143 -5.62 -12.04 7.52
N GLY A 144 -6.74 -11.31 7.55
CA GLY A 144 -7.04 -10.33 6.50
C GLY A 144 -7.59 -11.03 5.26
N ILE A 145 -7.65 -10.31 4.14
CA ILE A 145 -8.31 -10.71 2.90
C ILE A 145 -7.29 -11.00 1.78
N THR A 146 -6.35 -10.09 1.53
CA THR A 146 -5.45 -10.13 0.35
C THR A 146 -4.09 -10.72 0.67
N ASN A 147 -4.06 -12.04 0.91
CA ASN A 147 -2.82 -12.80 1.11
C ASN A 147 -2.65 -13.81 -0.03
N TYR A 148 -1.68 -13.56 -0.92
CA TYR A 148 -1.48 -14.34 -2.14
C TYR A 148 -0.12 -14.06 -2.78
N TYR A 149 0.16 -14.73 -3.90
CA TYR A 149 1.30 -14.44 -4.75
C TYR A 149 0.91 -14.52 -6.22
N LEU A 150 1.64 -13.78 -7.06
CA LEU A 150 1.52 -13.82 -8.52
C LEU A 150 2.86 -14.24 -9.14
N PRO A 151 2.88 -15.26 -10.01
CA PRO A 151 4.05 -15.58 -10.82
C PRO A 151 4.17 -14.62 -12.01
N VAL A 152 5.40 -14.23 -12.33
CA VAL A 152 5.77 -13.49 -13.53
C VAL A 152 6.72 -14.36 -14.34
N TYR A 153 6.42 -14.54 -15.62
CA TYR A 153 7.16 -15.45 -16.50
C TYR A 153 8.04 -14.68 -17.47
N SER A 154 9.04 -15.35 -18.04
CA SER A 154 9.82 -14.79 -19.14
C SER A 154 8.93 -14.44 -20.34
N HIS A 155 9.42 -13.53 -21.18
CA HIS A 155 8.73 -13.14 -22.40
C HIS A 155 8.31 -14.37 -23.23
N LYS A 156 7.04 -14.42 -23.66
CA LYS A 156 6.40 -15.52 -24.42
C LYS A 156 6.38 -16.90 -23.71
N ALA A 157 6.89 -17.04 -22.49
CA ALA A 157 6.84 -18.31 -21.78
C ALA A 157 5.39 -18.66 -21.36
N PRO A 158 4.94 -19.91 -21.54
CA PRO A 158 3.62 -20.34 -21.06
C PRO A 158 3.59 -20.43 -19.53
N GLU A 159 2.40 -20.41 -18.93
CA GLU A 159 2.22 -20.50 -17.46
C GLU A 159 2.73 -21.81 -16.86
N SER A 160 2.90 -22.85 -17.68
CA SER A 160 3.49 -24.13 -17.28
C SER A 160 5.01 -24.09 -17.13
N SER A 161 5.67 -22.99 -17.49
CA SER A 161 7.11 -22.80 -17.30
C SER A 161 7.44 -22.41 -15.84
N THR A 162 8.71 -22.50 -15.46
CA THR A 162 9.18 -21.94 -14.19
C THR A 162 9.02 -20.40 -14.21
N PRO A 163 8.36 -19.79 -13.21
CA PRO A 163 8.30 -18.34 -13.08
C PRO A 163 9.70 -17.72 -12.96
N ALA A 164 9.90 -16.58 -13.60
CA ALA A 164 11.11 -15.79 -13.49
C ALA A 164 11.14 -14.94 -12.20
N LEU A 165 9.96 -14.53 -11.71
CA LEU A 165 9.79 -13.71 -10.52
C LEU A 165 8.48 -14.08 -9.79
N ILE A 166 8.49 -14.00 -8.46
CA ILE A 166 7.27 -14.09 -7.64
C ILE A 166 6.99 -12.75 -6.96
N LEU A 167 5.74 -12.29 -7.04
CA LEU A 167 5.26 -11.11 -6.33
C LEU A 167 4.37 -11.56 -5.16
N TRP A 168 4.78 -11.28 -3.92
CA TRP A 168 4.04 -11.62 -2.71
C TRP A 168 3.22 -10.44 -2.20
N PHE A 169 1.98 -10.71 -1.79
CA PHE A 169 1.07 -9.71 -1.25
C PHE A 169 0.57 -10.17 0.12
N PHE A 170 0.68 -9.28 1.11
CA PHE A 170 0.25 -9.56 2.48
C PHE A 170 -0.66 -8.45 3.00
N ASP A 171 -1.77 -8.86 3.62
CA ASP A 171 -2.71 -7.97 4.29
C ASP A 171 -2.21 -7.72 5.72
N SER A 172 -1.68 -6.52 5.97
CA SER A 172 -1.21 -6.09 7.29
C SER A 172 -2.35 -5.66 8.21
N ARG A 173 -3.59 -5.67 7.73
CA ARG A 173 -4.81 -5.41 8.49
C ARG A 173 -4.84 -4.00 9.08
N GLY A 174 -5.27 -3.87 10.35
CA GLY A 174 -5.61 -2.59 10.97
C GLY A 174 -7.09 -2.20 10.79
N GLY A 175 -7.44 -1.03 11.32
CA GLY A 175 -8.79 -0.49 11.25
C GLY A 175 -9.76 -1.15 12.24
N SER A 176 -11.04 -1.21 11.88
CA SER A 176 -12.09 -1.83 12.71
C SER A 176 -12.81 -2.95 11.95
N TYR A 177 -13.43 -3.88 12.69
CA TYR A 177 -14.28 -4.89 12.05
C TYR A 177 -15.52 -4.22 11.44
N ALA A 178 -15.96 -4.69 10.28
CA ALA A 178 -17.21 -4.25 9.65
C ALA A 178 -18.44 -4.96 10.23
N THR A 179 -18.54 -5.02 11.56
CA THR A 179 -19.74 -5.53 12.25
C THR A 179 -20.58 -4.35 12.77
N ASN A 180 -21.89 -4.54 12.91
CA ASN A 180 -22.81 -3.47 13.31
C ASN A 180 -22.85 -2.26 12.34
N ARG A 181 -22.68 -2.53 11.03
CA ARG A 181 -22.84 -1.56 9.93
C ARG A 181 -24.11 -0.70 10.12
N ASP A 182 -23.98 0.61 9.91
CA ASP A 182 -25.03 1.63 10.09
C ASP A 182 -25.64 1.76 11.51
N LYS A 183 -25.12 1.04 12.51
CA LYS A 183 -25.62 1.16 13.90
C LYS A 183 -24.86 2.20 14.73
N GLY A 184 -23.84 2.85 14.16
CA GLY A 184 -23.04 3.87 14.83
C GLY A 184 -22.17 3.35 15.99
N VAL A 185 -21.98 2.04 16.10
CA VAL A 185 -21.17 1.40 17.16
C VAL A 185 -19.96 0.74 16.53
N SER A 186 -18.75 1.22 16.90
CA SER A 186 -17.52 0.55 16.51
C SER A 186 -17.39 -0.78 17.27
N PRO A 187 -17.15 -1.91 16.58
CA PRO A 187 -16.98 -3.20 17.23
C PRO A 187 -15.58 -3.43 17.80
N GLY A 188 -14.72 -2.40 17.76
CA GLY A 188 -13.36 -2.44 18.26
C GLY A 188 -12.31 -2.68 17.16
N PRO A 189 -11.03 -2.46 17.52
CA PRO A 189 -9.93 -2.46 16.58
C PRO A 189 -9.59 -3.87 16.08
N ARG A 190 -9.06 -3.92 14.85
CA ARG A 190 -8.42 -5.09 14.25
C ARG A 190 -6.91 -4.91 14.38
N GLY A 191 -6.22 -5.89 14.97
CA GLY A 191 -4.77 -5.89 14.99
C GLY A 191 -4.15 -5.56 13.63
N ASP A 192 -3.15 -4.69 13.67
CA ASP A 192 -2.43 -3.96 12.63
C ASP A 192 -1.10 -4.65 12.26
N TRP A 193 -1.13 -5.98 12.14
CA TRP A 193 0.01 -6.78 11.72
C TRP A 193 -0.42 -8.01 10.94
N ILE A 194 0.50 -8.53 10.12
CA ILE A 194 0.32 -9.79 9.39
C ILE A 194 0.18 -10.94 10.39
N ASP A 195 -0.97 -11.62 10.37
CA ASP A 195 -1.28 -12.67 11.32
C ASP A 195 -0.41 -13.91 11.11
N LYS A 196 -0.14 -14.65 12.20
CA LYS A 196 0.65 -15.88 12.17
C LYS A 196 0.17 -16.89 11.12
N SER A 197 -1.14 -16.97 10.86
CA SER A 197 -1.71 -17.89 9.86
C SER A 197 -1.28 -17.55 8.43
N VAL A 198 -1.02 -16.27 8.16
CA VAL A 198 -0.45 -15.81 6.89
C VAL A 198 1.03 -16.20 6.82
N VAL A 199 1.78 -16.05 7.93
CA VAL A 199 3.20 -16.47 8.01
C VAL A 199 3.33 -17.98 7.80
N ASP A 200 2.44 -18.78 8.41
CA ASP A 200 2.40 -20.24 8.25
C ASP A 200 2.12 -20.60 6.77
N TRP A 201 1.13 -19.94 6.14
CA TRP A 201 0.84 -20.12 4.72
C TRP A 201 2.03 -19.72 3.83
N PHE A 202 2.68 -18.58 4.10
CA PHE A 202 3.82 -18.11 3.32
C PHE A 202 4.98 -19.09 3.38
N THR A 203 5.23 -19.67 4.55
CA THR A 203 6.27 -20.69 4.74
C THR A 203 5.98 -21.93 3.90
N GLU A 204 4.75 -22.43 3.90
CA GLU A 204 4.37 -23.59 3.09
C GLU A 204 4.36 -23.28 1.59
N ALA A 205 3.85 -22.11 1.19
CA ALA A 205 3.80 -21.69 -0.20
C ALA A 205 5.20 -21.60 -0.81
N LYS A 206 6.17 -21.03 -0.10
CA LYS A 206 7.57 -21.00 -0.53
C LYS A 206 8.15 -22.40 -0.68
N LYS A 207 7.91 -23.28 0.30
CA LYS A 207 8.40 -24.66 0.26
C LYS A 207 7.83 -25.42 -0.95
N HIS A 208 6.54 -25.24 -1.22
CA HIS A 208 5.89 -25.80 -2.40
C HIS A 208 6.52 -25.28 -3.70
N LEU A 209 6.70 -23.97 -3.86
CA LEU A 209 7.33 -23.38 -5.04
C LEU A 209 8.77 -23.88 -5.25
N SER A 210 9.56 -23.95 -4.17
CA SER A 210 10.93 -24.50 -4.24
C SER A 210 10.95 -25.97 -4.61
N ALA A 211 10.00 -26.78 -4.12
CA ALA A 211 9.90 -28.20 -4.46
C ALA A 211 9.42 -28.40 -5.91
N GLU A 212 8.46 -27.59 -6.37
CA GLU A 212 7.91 -27.66 -7.73
C GLU A 212 8.95 -27.30 -8.79
N TYR A 213 9.69 -26.21 -8.59
CA TYR A 213 10.60 -25.71 -9.61
C TYR A 213 12.07 -26.05 -9.38
N SER A 214 12.45 -26.59 -8.21
CA SER A 214 13.83 -26.93 -7.85
C SER A 214 14.84 -25.78 -8.04
N HIS A 215 14.36 -24.53 -8.00
CA HIS A 215 15.14 -23.32 -8.18
C HIS A 215 14.68 -22.24 -7.20
N THR A 216 15.64 -21.42 -6.73
CA THR A 216 15.30 -20.17 -6.04
C THR A 216 14.82 -19.16 -7.06
N ILE A 217 13.53 -18.80 -6.96
CA ILE A 217 12.93 -17.77 -7.82
C ILE A 217 13.06 -16.41 -7.11
N PRO A 218 13.62 -15.38 -7.77
CA PRO A 218 13.62 -14.02 -7.26
C PRO A 218 12.21 -13.55 -6.87
N SER A 219 12.10 -12.69 -5.86
CA SER A 219 10.80 -12.21 -5.42
C SER A 219 10.83 -10.82 -4.80
N LEU A 220 9.65 -10.18 -4.84
CA LEU A 220 9.34 -8.92 -4.14
C LEU A 220 8.13 -9.14 -3.23
N ALA A 221 7.99 -8.33 -2.19
CA ALA A 221 6.84 -8.37 -1.29
C ALA A 221 6.18 -7.01 -1.12
N PHE A 222 4.86 -7.00 -1.02
CA PHE A 222 4.03 -5.82 -0.83
C PHE A 222 3.14 -6.01 0.40
N PHE A 223 3.17 -5.04 1.31
CA PHE A 223 2.30 -4.96 2.47
C PHE A 223 2.15 -3.49 2.88
N HIS A 224 0.99 -3.10 3.38
CA HIS A 224 0.70 -1.69 3.58
C HIS A 224 1.43 -1.11 4.79
N ILE A 225 1.21 -1.67 5.99
CA ILE A 225 1.82 -1.17 7.22
C ILE A 225 3.28 -1.63 7.31
N PRO A 226 4.24 -0.70 7.47
CA PRO A 226 5.68 -0.97 7.45
C PRO A 226 6.10 -1.93 8.57
N ALA A 227 7.07 -2.80 8.30
CA ALA A 227 7.62 -3.70 9.31
C ALA A 227 8.40 -2.92 10.38
N HIS A 228 8.47 -3.45 11.61
CA HIS A 228 9.13 -2.77 12.72
C HIS A 228 10.62 -2.49 12.48
N ALA A 229 11.32 -3.30 11.67
CA ALA A 229 12.69 -3.01 11.24
C ALA A 229 12.84 -1.64 10.55
N MET A 230 11.81 -1.13 9.86
CA MET A 230 11.82 0.21 9.26
C MET A 230 11.82 1.31 10.32
N LEU A 231 11.00 1.15 11.38
CA LEU A 231 11.03 2.05 12.55
C LEU A 231 12.39 1.99 13.24
N LYS A 232 12.94 0.78 13.42
CA LYS A 232 14.24 0.60 14.08
C LYS A 232 15.37 1.26 13.29
N TYR A 233 15.38 1.11 11.97
CA TYR A 233 16.33 1.81 11.10
C TYR A 233 16.16 3.33 11.18
N GLN A 234 14.91 3.83 11.16
CA GLN A 234 14.65 5.27 11.28
C GLN A 234 15.26 5.86 12.56
N GLN A 235 15.16 5.15 13.68
CA GLN A 235 15.68 5.58 14.98
C GLN A 235 17.20 5.52 15.07
N ASP A 236 17.81 4.45 14.55
CA ASP A 236 19.21 4.15 14.82
C ASP A 236 20.17 4.59 13.71
N GLY A 237 19.71 4.62 12.45
CA GLY A 237 20.60 4.55 11.29
C GLY A 237 20.19 5.37 10.07
N PHE A 238 19.12 6.15 10.15
CA PHE A 238 18.67 6.96 9.01
C PHE A 238 19.71 8.01 8.61
N ASP A 239 20.13 7.97 7.34
CA ASP A 239 20.97 9.00 6.72
C ASP A 239 20.39 9.35 5.35
N SER A 240 19.76 10.53 5.25
CA SER A 240 19.16 11.05 4.01
C SER A 240 20.11 11.15 2.81
N ARG A 241 21.44 11.06 3.01
CA ARG A 241 22.42 11.01 1.93
C ARG A 241 22.73 9.60 1.45
N ARG A 242 22.33 8.56 2.18
CA ARG A 242 22.52 7.15 1.80
C ARG A 242 21.21 6.46 1.46
N THR A 243 20.11 6.98 2.00
CA THR A 243 18.74 6.52 1.77
C THR A 243 17.89 7.72 1.34
N PRO A 244 18.05 8.18 0.09
CA PRO A 244 17.35 9.37 -0.38
C PRO A 244 15.84 9.16 -0.37
N GLY A 245 15.13 10.22 -0.01
CA GLY A 245 13.68 10.23 0.16
C GLY A 245 13.27 11.24 1.23
N ILE A 246 11.97 11.44 1.33
CA ILE A 246 11.23 12.17 2.35
C ILE A 246 11.19 11.28 3.59
N ASN A 247 11.77 11.74 4.70
CA ASN A 247 11.60 11.15 6.04
C ASN A 247 10.96 12.20 6.94
N GLY A 248 9.67 12.42 6.74
CA GLY A 248 8.93 13.56 7.25
C GLY A 248 8.11 13.28 8.50
N GLU A 249 7.99 12.02 8.91
CA GLU A 249 7.31 11.62 10.14
C GLU A 249 7.84 10.33 10.73
N LYS A 250 7.53 10.08 12.00
CA LYS A 250 7.89 8.84 12.68
C LYS A 250 7.17 7.67 12.02
N VAL A 251 7.90 6.60 11.73
CA VAL A 251 7.30 5.35 11.24
C VAL A 251 6.27 4.81 12.22
N VAL A 252 5.07 4.51 11.73
CA VAL A 252 4.04 3.74 12.45
C VAL A 252 4.07 2.31 11.94
N SER A 253 4.81 1.45 12.65
CA SER A 253 5.04 0.07 12.23
C SER A 253 3.94 -0.89 12.65
N GLN A 254 3.94 -2.09 12.07
CA GLN A 254 3.01 -3.17 12.40
C GLN A 254 2.98 -3.44 13.92
N GLY A 255 1.77 -3.52 14.47
CA GLY A 255 1.55 -3.80 15.90
C GLY A 255 1.73 -2.61 16.83
N SER A 256 1.83 -1.38 16.31
CA SER A 256 2.10 -0.18 17.10
C SER A 256 0.87 0.69 17.39
N MET A 257 -0.26 0.48 16.71
CA MET A 257 -1.45 1.33 16.86
C MET A 257 -2.40 0.85 17.96
N ASP A 258 -2.71 -0.45 17.99
CA ASP A 258 -3.81 -0.97 18.81
C ASP A 258 -3.39 -1.47 20.19
N THR A 259 -2.14 -1.93 20.31
CA THR A 259 -1.62 -2.58 21.52
C THR A 259 -0.20 -2.15 21.78
N ALA A 260 0.26 -2.32 23.03
CA ALA A 260 1.67 -2.16 23.33
C ALA A 260 2.49 -3.14 22.48
N TYR A 261 3.51 -2.62 21.81
CA TYR A 261 4.37 -3.44 20.97
C TYR A 261 5.12 -4.47 21.82
N SER A 262 4.98 -5.74 21.47
CA SER A 262 5.60 -6.90 22.11
C SER A 262 6.11 -7.91 21.09
N GLY A 263 6.40 -7.45 19.87
CA GLY A 263 6.90 -8.28 18.77
C GLY A 263 5.83 -8.97 17.92
N GLN A 264 4.70 -8.30 17.72
CA GLN A 264 3.56 -8.76 16.94
C GLN A 264 3.95 -9.25 15.54
N ASP A 265 4.88 -8.54 14.87
CA ASP A 265 5.36 -8.84 13.51
C ASP A 265 6.72 -9.57 13.49
N ARG A 266 7.29 -9.96 14.64
CA ARG A 266 8.60 -10.62 14.71
C ARG A 266 8.68 -11.85 13.81
N ARG A 267 7.65 -12.71 13.89
CA ARG A 267 7.56 -13.94 13.08
C ARG A 267 7.48 -13.64 11.58
N PHE A 268 6.82 -12.55 11.22
CA PHE A 268 6.75 -12.12 9.82
C PHE A 268 8.12 -11.64 9.34
N MET A 269 8.80 -10.77 10.07
CA MET A 269 10.16 -10.32 9.73
C MET A 269 11.15 -11.48 9.63
N GLU A 270 11.13 -12.42 10.58
CA GLU A 270 11.96 -13.63 10.52
C GLU A 270 11.65 -14.45 9.26
N SER A 271 10.38 -14.56 8.86
CA SER A 271 10.01 -15.28 7.63
C SER A 271 10.49 -14.59 6.35
N LEU A 272 10.56 -13.25 6.33
CA LEU A 272 11.15 -12.48 5.23
C LEU A 272 12.65 -12.75 5.12
N LEU A 273 13.38 -12.67 6.24
CA LEU A 273 14.82 -12.96 6.29
C LEU A 273 15.15 -14.41 5.90
N ASN A 274 14.27 -15.35 6.22
CA ASN A 274 14.39 -16.76 5.83
C ASN A 274 13.91 -17.05 4.40
N THR A 275 13.66 -16.03 3.57
CA THR A 275 13.27 -16.19 2.17
C THR A 275 14.45 -15.92 1.25
N THR A 276 15.12 -16.97 0.81
CA THR A 276 16.14 -16.86 -0.24
C THR A 276 15.52 -16.32 -1.52
N GLY A 277 16.16 -15.34 -2.15
CA GLY A 277 15.67 -14.70 -3.37
C GLY A 277 14.66 -13.57 -3.14
N LEU A 278 14.27 -13.24 -1.90
CA LEU A 278 13.51 -12.02 -1.62
C LEU A 278 14.46 -10.81 -1.70
N MET A 279 14.21 -9.91 -2.66
CA MET A 279 15.14 -8.82 -2.99
C MET A 279 14.75 -7.51 -2.30
N ALA A 280 13.46 -7.20 -2.31
CA ALA A 280 12.93 -6.00 -1.69
C ALA A 280 11.48 -6.17 -1.21
N THR A 281 11.11 -5.34 -0.24
CA THR A 281 9.74 -5.20 0.28
C THR A 281 9.27 -3.75 0.13
N PHE A 282 7.96 -3.55 -0.06
CA PHE A 282 7.37 -2.24 -0.31
C PHE A 282 6.15 -1.99 0.59
N SER A 283 6.11 -0.82 1.22
CA SER A 283 5.05 -0.36 2.14
C SER A 283 4.64 1.10 1.93
N GLY A 284 3.48 1.46 2.47
CA GLY A 284 2.88 2.80 2.43
C GLY A 284 2.61 3.31 3.84
N HIS A 285 1.36 3.71 4.14
CA HIS A 285 0.83 4.00 5.49
C HIS A 285 1.24 5.35 6.09
N ASP A 286 2.55 5.66 6.08
CA ASP A 286 3.07 6.94 6.56
C ASP A 286 3.22 7.92 5.39
N HIS A 287 2.32 8.89 5.28
CA HIS A 287 2.16 9.70 4.06
C HIS A 287 3.31 10.67 3.76
N LYS A 288 4.23 10.83 4.72
CA LYS A 288 5.41 11.67 4.66
C LYS A 288 6.69 10.85 4.71
N ASN A 289 6.65 9.56 4.37
CA ASN A 289 7.83 8.73 4.19
C ASN A 289 7.87 8.14 2.77
N ASP A 290 9.03 8.15 2.11
CA ASP A 290 9.20 7.49 0.79
C ASP A 290 10.63 6.99 0.51
N TRP A 291 11.44 6.79 1.55
CA TRP A 291 12.80 6.27 1.43
C TRP A 291 12.84 4.74 1.43
N CYS A 292 13.94 4.18 0.92
CA CYS A 292 14.30 2.78 1.11
C CYS A 292 15.48 2.63 2.05
N PHE A 293 15.66 1.48 2.70
CA PHE A 293 16.90 1.13 3.37
C PHE A 293 17.27 -0.33 3.15
N LYS A 294 18.56 -0.63 3.29
CA LYS A 294 19.09 -1.99 3.21
C LYS A 294 19.26 -2.57 4.61
N TRP A 295 18.58 -3.66 4.90
CA TRP A 295 18.71 -4.33 6.19
C TRP A 295 19.89 -5.31 6.13
N ASP A 296 21.12 -4.81 6.24
CA ASP A 296 22.39 -5.54 6.02
C ASP A 296 23.06 -6.07 7.30
N GLY A 297 22.39 -5.95 8.45
CA GLY A 297 22.85 -6.45 9.75
C GLY A 297 23.33 -5.38 10.73
N HIS A 298 23.52 -4.12 10.29
CA HIS A 298 23.82 -3.01 11.21
C HIS A 298 22.61 -2.68 12.09
N THR A 299 21.40 -2.74 11.53
CA THR A 299 20.15 -2.65 12.26
C THR A 299 19.80 -4.02 12.82
N VAL A 300 19.71 -4.12 14.14
CA VAL A 300 19.20 -5.32 14.83
C VAL A 300 17.85 -4.98 15.45
N ASP A 301 16.83 -5.75 15.12
CA ASP A 301 15.48 -5.58 15.64
C ASP A 301 14.96 -6.90 16.18
N GLN A 302 14.56 -6.94 17.45
CA GLN A 302 14.04 -8.16 18.12
C GLN A 302 14.91 -9.42 17.95
N ASP A 303 16.21 -9.25 18.13
CA ASP A 303 17.25 -10.26 17.93
C ASP A 303 17.40 -10.75 16.47
N LEU A 304 16.70 -10.12 15.51
CA LEU A 304 16.84 -10.37 14.08
C LEU A 304 17.90 -9.45 13.49
N LYS A 305 18.86 -10.06 12.80
CA LYS A 305 19.86 -9.35 11.99
C LYS A 305 19.43 -9.39 10.53
N GLY A 306 19.48 -8.24 9.88
CA GLY A 306 19.23 -8.13 8.45
C GLY A 306 20.20 -9.00 7.63
N ASN A 307 19.71 -9.53 6.51
CA ASN A 307 20.45 -10.40 5.58
C ASN A 307 20.78 -9.72 4.23
N GLY A 308 20.53 -8.41 4.13
CA GLY A 308 20.72 -7.61 2.93
C GLY A 308 19.45 -7.26 2.16
N ILE A 309 18.26 -7.71 2.59
CA ILE A 309 16.99 -7.34 1.95
C ILE A 309 16.78 -5.82 1.98
N ASN A 310 16.21 -5.26 0.91
CA ASN A 310 15.82 -3.86 0.87
C ASN A 310 14.37 -3.69 1.35
N MET A 311 14.08 -2.61 2.08
CA MET A 311 12.73 -2.27 2.51
C MET A 311 12.44 -0.82 2.11
N CYS A 312 11.34 -0.61 1.40
CA CYS A 312 11.03 0.65 0.74
C CYS A 312 9.65 1.16 1.15
N TYR A 313 9.58 2.43 1.57
CA TYR A 313 8.33 3.17 1.47
C TYR A 313 8.10 3.59 0.03
N GLY A 314 6.87 3.56 -0.48
CA GLY A 314 6.56 4.38 -1.64
C GLY A 314 5.94 5.72 -1.25
N ARG A 315 5.27 6.37 -2.20
CA ARG A 315 4.82 7.76 -2.07
C ARG A 315 3.31 7.76 -1.98
N HIS A 316 2.78 8.43 -0.97
CA HIS A 316 1.36 8.75 -0.86
C HIS A 316 0.83 9.38 -2.17
N THR A 317 -0.09 8.65 -2.81
CA THR A 317 -0.60 8.98 -4.15
C THR A 317 -1.82 9.90 -4.09
N GLY A 318 -2.69 9.69 -3.09
CA GLY A 318 -3.99 10.36 -3.01
C GLY A 318 -3.91 11.86 -2.71
N TYR A 319 -5.02 12.56 -2.92
CA TYR A 319 -5.28 13.85 -2.28
C TYR A 319 -6.13 13.69 -1.00
N GLY A 320 -6.76 12.53 -0.81
CA GLY A 320 -7.27 12.07 0.48
C GLY A 320 -6.13 11.83 1.47
N GLY A 321 -6.44 11.64 2.75
CA GLY A 321 -5.43 11.49 3.81
C GLY A 321 -4.71 12.81 4.13
N TYR A 322 -3.63 12.69 4.90
CA TYR A 322 -2.80 13.81 5.35
C TYR A 322 -1.49 13.95 4.55
N GLY A 323 -0.74 15.02 4.81
CA GLY A 323 0.54 15.31 4.17
C GLY A 323 0.42 16.29 3.01
N ASP A 324 1.50 17.04 2.77
CA ASP A 324 1.56 18.15 1.81
C ASP A 324 2.61 17.94 0.71
N ALA A 325 3.33 16.82 0.71
CA ALA A 325 4.29 16.50 -0.34
C ALA A 325 3.58 16.37 -1.70
N THR A 326 4.25 16.79 -2.79
CA THR A 326 3.78 16.54 -4.16
C THR A 326 3.39 15.08 -4.34
N ARG A 327 2.22 14.79 -4.92
CA ARG A 327 1.74 13.42 -5.06
C ARG A 327 2.52 12.66 -6.11
N GLY A 328 2.57 11.35 -5.96
CA GLY A 328 3.37 10.51 -6.83
C GLY A 328 3.17 9.03 -6.55
N ALA A 329 3.90 8.20 -7.28
CA ALA A 329 3.87 6.75 -7.13
C ALA A 329 5.28 6.19 -7.27
N ARG A 330 5.58 5.13 -6.51
CA ARG A 330 6.84 4.42 -6.67
C ARG A 330 6.81 3.58 -7.92
N GLN A 331 7.90 3.62 -8.67
CA GLN A 331 8.16 2.76 -9.81
C GLN A 331 9.23 1.75 -9.44
N ILE A 332 9.06 0.51 -9.90
CA ILE A 332 10.03 -0.57 -9.74
C ILE A 332 10.31 -1.11 -11.13
N LEU A 333 11.57 -1.14 -11.54
CA LEU A 333 12.02 -1.67 -12.82
C LEU A 333 12.99 -2.81 -12.56
N LEU A 334 12.63 -3.97 -13.09
CA LEU A 334 13.42 -5.19 -13.04
C LEU A 334 13.92 -5.51 -14.43
N ASP A 335 15.14 -6.02 -14.51
CA ASP A 335 15.70 -6.64 -15.68
C ASP A 335 15.89 -8.12 -15.37
N GLN A 336 15.38 -9.01 -16.23
CA GLN A 336 15.36 -10.45 -15.93
C GLN A 336 16.77 -11.02 -15.70
N GLU A 337 17.79 -10.47 -16.37
CA GLU A 337 19.17 -10.94 -16.28
C GLU A 337 19.85 -10.43 -15.02
N THR A 338 19.59 -9.17 -14.62
CA THR A 338 20.32 -8.51 -13.52
C THR A 338 19.54 -8.41 -12.21
N MET A 339 18.23 -8.69 -12.19
CA MET A 339 17.36 -8.40 -11.04
C MET A 339 17.84 -9.01 -9.71
N LYS A 340 18.52 -10.16 -9.76
CA LYS A 340 19.09 -10.84 -8.58
C LYS A 340 20.11 -9.98 -7.83
N ASP A 341 20.78 -9.08 -8.54
CA ASP A 341 21.84 -8.23 -8.03
C ASP A 341 21.40 -6.77 -7.91
N GLU A 342 20.43 -6.32 -8.71
CA GLU A 342 19.95 -4.94 -8.71
C GLU A 342 18.45 -4.77 -9.01
N VAL A 343 17.77 -3.92 -8.23
CA VAL A 343 16.41 -3.46 -8.53
C VAL A 343 16.41 -1.94 -8.68
N LYS A 344 15.98 -1.41 -9.82
CA LYS A 344 15.89 0.04 -10.03
C LYS A 344 14.56 0.55 -9.52
N THR A 345 14.56 1.66 -8.77
CA THR A 345 13.31 2.25 -8.26
C THR A 345 13.42 3.76 -8.11
N TRP A 346 12.30 4.45 -8.32
CA TRP A 346 12.19 5.90 -8.20
C TRP A 346 10.75 6.29 -7.85
N ILE A 347 10.52 7.56 -7.49
CA ILE A 347 9.18 8.12 -7.38
C ILE A 347 8.89 8.99 -8.61
N ARG A 348 7.83 8.67 -9.35
CA ARG A 348 7.26 9.57 -10.38
C ARG A 348 6.30 10.53 -9.69
N LEU A 349 6.54 11.83 -9.83
CA LEU A 349 5.68 12.87 -9.27
C LEU A 349 4.66 13.37 -10.31
N GLU A 350 3.52 13.85 -9.81
CA GLU A 350 2.44 14.44 -10.60
C GLU A 350 2.88 15.71 -11.37
N ASP A 351 3.93 16.40 -10.91
CA ASP A 351 4.54 17.53 -11.61
C ASP A 351 5.48 17.12 -12.75
N GLY A 352 5.61 15.81 -12.98
CA GLY A 352 6.47 15.20 -13.99
C GLY A 352 7.91 15.02 -13.61
N THR A 353 8.35 15.48 -12.44
CA THR A 353 9.72 15.25 -11.98
C THR A 353 9.90 13.84 -11.40
N ILE A 354 11.15 13.40 -11.28
CA ILE A 354 11.55 12.15 -10.63
C ILE A 354 12.18 12.50 -9.29
N SER A 355 11.78 11.80 -8.24
CA SER A 355 12.37 11.90 -6.90
C SER A 355 13.02 10.57 -6.49
N ALA A 356 14.11 10.68 -5.72
CA ALA A 356 14.85 9.55 -5.16
C ALA A 356 15.11 8.36 -6.12
N PRO A 357 15.65 8.58 -7.34
CA PRO A 357 16.03 7.46 -8.19
C PRO A 357 17.24 6.73 -7.58
N VAL A 358 17.09 5.42 -7.35
CA VAL A 358 18.13 4.56 -6.76
C VAL A 358 18.17 3.20 -7.45
N THR A 359 19.33 2.56 -7.38
CA THR A 359 19.50 1.14 -7.70
C THR A 359 19.74 0.39 -6.40
N LEU A 360 18.83 -0.49 -6.03
CA LEU A 360 18.92 -1.35 -4.86
C LEU A 360 19.86 -2.52 -5.15
N ASN A 361 21.16 -2.28 -5.08
CA ASN A 361 22.20 -3.27 -5.36
C ASN A 361 23.11 -3.50 -4.15
N ALA A 362 24.27 -4.12 -4.35
CA ALA A 362 25.27 -4.38 -3.31
C ALA A 362 25.71 -3.12 -2.54
N THR A 363 25.83 -1.95 -3.20
CA THR A 363 26.37 -0.71 -2.62
C THR A 363 25.29 0.24 -2.08
N TYR A 364 24.00 -0.04 -2.34
CA TYR A 364 22.89 0.72 -1.77
C TYR A 364 22.98 0.78 -0.22
N GLY A 365 22.75 1.97 0.35
CA GLY A 365 22.97 2.25 1.77
C GLY A 365 24.42 2.63 2.14
N GLN A 366 25.36 2.54 1.19
CA GLN A 366 26.73 3.06 1.30
C GLN A 366 27.01 4.19 0.30
N ASP A 367 26.36 4.14 -0.87
CA ASP A 367 26.39 5.18 -1.89
C ASP A 367 25.90 6.53 -1.35
N LYS A 368 26.39 7.62 -1.95
CA LYS A 368 25.98 8.99 -1.59
C LYS A 368 25.06 9.57 -2.65
N TYR A 369 23.91 10.07 -2.21
CA TYR A 369 22.85 10.65 -3.00
C TYR A 369 22.67 12.13 -2.66
N ALA A 370 22.12 12.88 -3.61
CA ALA A 370 21.64 14.23 -3.35
C ALA A 370 20.45 14.18 -2.38
N LYS A 371 20.36 15.16 -1.49
CA LYS A 371 19.22 15.28 -0.59
C LYS A 371 17.97 15.60 -1.40
N VAL A 372 16.89 14.87 -1.14
CA VAL A 372 15.58 15.14 -1.73
C VAL A 372 14.97 16.35 -1.03
N ASN A 373 14.54 17.35 -1.81
CA ASN A 373 13.85 18.53 -1.30
C ASN A 373 12.34 18.29 -1.31
N HIS A 374 11.69 18.59 -0.19
CA HIS A 374 10.23 18.54 -0.07
C HIS A 374 9.62 19.71 -0.85
N LYS A 375 9.14 19.45 -2.07
CA LYS A 375 8.20 20.37 -2.72
C LYS A 375 6.81 20.09 -2.17
N ARG A 376 6.13 21.17 -1.77
CA ARG A 376 4.72 21.12 -1.37
C ARG A 376 3.83 21.09 -2.60
N SER A 377 2.74 20.33 -2.54
CA SER A 377 1.62 20.52 -3.47
C SER A 377 1.03 21.91 -3.21
N PHE A 378 0.96 22.76 -4.25
CA PHE A 378 0.29 24.05 -4.14
C PHE A 378 -1.19 23.82 -4.43
N GLU A 379 -2.04 23.98 -3.42
CA GLU A 379 -3.47 24.18 -3.65
C GLU A 379 -3.64 25.54 -4.32
N SER A 380 -4.13 25.57 -5.56
CA SER A 380 -4.59 26.80 -6.18
C SER A 380 -5.85 27.26 -5.45
N SER A 381 -5.69 28.18 -4.51
CA SER A 381 -6.80 28.84 -3.82
C SER A 381 -7.50 29.80 -4.79
N GLY A 382 -8.65 29.39 -5.29
CA GLY A 382 -9.60 30.29 -5.93
C GLY A 382 -10.29 31.18 -4.89
N ALA A 383 -9.88 32.46 -4.87
CA ALA A 383 -10.52 33.64 -4.26
C ALA A 383 -10.68 33.71 -2.72
N PRO A 384 -10.48 34.91 -2.11
CA PRO A 384 -10.51 35.10 -0.66
C PRO A 384 -11.95 35.25 -0.16
N GLY A 385 -12.38 34.37 0.75
CA GLY A 385 -13.67 34.45 1.41
C GLY A 385 -13.54 34.10 2.90
N PHE A 386 -13.57 35.15 3.73
CA PHE A 386 -13.91 35.25 5.14
C PHE A 386 -13.60 34.09 6.11
N HIS A 387 -12.85 34.47 7.16
CA HIS A 387 -12.54 33.73 8.39
C HIS A 387 -13.62 32.73 8.85
N ASP A 388 -13.17 31.51 9.18
CA ASP A 388 -13.71 30.84 10.36
C ASP A 388 -12.62 30.05 11.11
N HIS A 389 -12.52 30.31 12.41
CA HIS A 389 -11.59 29.67 13.34
C HIS A 389 -12.24 28.40 13.87
N SER A 390 -11.91 27.24 13.30
CA SER A 390 -12.32 25.94 13.87
C SER A 390 -11.36 24.81 13.49
N ALA A 391 -10.07 24.99 13.77
CA ALA A 391 -9.08 23.92 13.72
C ALA A 391 -8.23 23.91 15.00
N LEU A 392 -8.89 23.77 16.16
CA LEU A 392 -8.22 23.53 17.43
C LEU A 392 -9.17 22.92 18.48
N LEU A 393 -9.83 21.79 18.18
CA LEU A 393 -10.60 21.04 19.19
C LEU A 393 -10.94 19.62 18.72
N MET A 394 -9.94 18.72 18.73
CA MET A 394 -10.14 17.27 18.92
C MET A 394 -8.84 16.58 19.37
N MET A 395 -8.12 17.20 20.30
CA MET A 395 -7.23 16.49 21.20
C MET A 395 -7.44 17.07 22.59
N ILE A 396 -7.49 16.19 23.58
CA ILE A 396 -7.74 16.44 25.01
C ILE A 396 -9.24 16.41 25.38
N CYS A 397 -9.71 15.22 25.77
CA CYS A 397 -10.82 15.06 26.72
C CYS A 397 -10.67 13.72 27.44
N PHE A 398 -9.83 13.66 28.47
CA PHE A 398 -10.05 12.87 29.68
C PHE A 398 -9.08 13.39 30.73
N TRP A 399 -9.56 14.12 31.74
CA TRP A 399 -9.12 14.14 33.15
C TRP A 399 -9.99 15.17 33.91
N LEU A 400 -11.00 14.63 34.61
CA LEU A 400 -11.68 15.02 35.88
C LEU A 400 -11.81 16.52 36.28
N PRO A 401 -12.97 16.97 36.86
CA PRO A 401 -13.17 16.77 38.31
C PRO A 401 -14.64 16.72 38.82
N ILE A 402 -14.88 16.04 39.95
CA ILE A 402 -15.86 16.49 40.96
C ILE A 402 -15.25 16.26 42.34
N LEU A 403 -14.95 17.35 43.04
CA LEU A 403 -14.79 17.38 44.49
C LEU A 403 -15.58 18.58 45.01
N SER A 404 -16.09 18.43 46.24
CA SER A 404 -16.80 19.41 47.10
C SER A 404 -18.32 19.33 46.96
N MET A 405 -19.12 19.13 48.01
CA MET A 405 -18.92 19.12 49.46
C MET A 405 -20.25 18.59 50.05
N TYR A 406 -20.21 17.78 51.12
CA TYR A 406 -21.13 17.98 52.25
C TYR A 406 -20.56 17.32 53.50
N LEU A 407 -20.02 18.17 54.38
CA LEU A 407 -19.95 17.95 55.82
C LEU A 407 -21.38 17.80 56.37
N ARG A 408 -21.66 16.75 57.16
CA ARG A 408 -22.39 16.84 58.44
C ARG A 408 -22.54 15.45 59.10
N ARG A 409 -22.02 15.42 60.34
CA ARG A 409 -22.15 14.45 61.44
C ARG A 409 -21.24 13.24 61.44
#